data_AF-A0A0M0BV65-F1
#
_entry.id   AF-A0A0M0BV65-F1
#
_cell.length_a   1.000
_cell.length_b   1.000
_cell.length_c   1.000
_cell.angle_alpha   90.00
_cell.angle_beta   90.00
_cell.angle_gamma   90.00
#
_symmetry.space_group_name_H-M   'P 1'
#
loop_
_entity.id
_entity.type
_entity.pdbx_description
1 polymer ?
#
loop_
_entity_poly.entity_id
_entity_poly.type
_entity_poly.pdbx_seq_one_letter_code
_entity_poly.pdbx_strand_id
1 'polypeptide(L)' 'MKKYATISVPAEIKIRLEQDKGKQEWGEFILNLYTEVQQLKTKKAFEKLAKTLTEEDLKTMTKSSKQFREKFELR' A
#
# COMPACT_ATOMS: atom_id res chain seq x y z
N MET A 1 12.96 26.10 -6.73
CA MET A 1 11.88 26.05 -7.74
C MET A 1 11.41 24.60 -7.89
N LYS A 2 10.11 24.34 -7.91
CA LYS A 2 9.59 23.00 -8.25
C LYS A 2 9.89 22.73 -9.73
N LYS A 3 10.47 21.56 -10.03
CA LYS A 3 10.71 21.11 -11.41
C LYS A 3 9.42 20.47 -11.92
N TYR A 4 8.87 20.99 -13.01
CA TYR A 4 7.68 20.42 -13.65
C TYR A 4 8.10 19.60 -14.86
N ALA A 5 7.40 18.49 -15.09
CA ALA A 5 7.58 17.62 -16.24
C ALA A 5 6.23 17.34 -16.88
N THR A 6 6.19 17.28 -18.21
CA THR A 6 4.97 17.01 -18.98
C THR A 6 4.87 15.52 -19.25
N ILE A 7 3.72 14.92 -18.94
CA ILE A 7 3.38 13.56 -19.34
C ILE A 7 2.42 13.62 -20.53
N SER A 8 2.75 12.89 -21.60
CA SER A 8 1.84 12.75 -22.74
C SER A 8 0.90 11.58 -22.49
N VAL A 9 -0.40 11.82 -22.61
CA VAL A 9 -1.44 10.81 -22.49
C VAL A 9 -2.40 10.91 -23.68
N PRO A 10 -2.97 9.80 -24.15
CA PRO A 10 -4.03 9.81 -25.15
C PRO A 10 -5.16 10.78 -24.77
N ALA A 11 -5.71 11.47 -25.76
CA ALA A 11 -6.73 12.50 -25.54
C ALA A 11 -7.96 11.95 -24.79
N GLU A 12 -8.39 10.74 -25.13
CA GLU A 12 -9.51 10.05 -24.48
C GLU A 12 -9.26 9.82 -22.99
N ILE A 13 -8.03 9.44 -22.62
CA ILE A 13 -7.63 9.22 -21.23
C ILE A 13 -7.63 10.55 -20.48
N LYS A 14 -7.09 11.61 -21.10
CA LYS A 14 -7.08 12.95 -20.49
C LYS A 14 -8.50 13.43 -20.19
N ILE A 15 -9.44 13.25 -21.12
CA ILE A 15 -10.83 13.67 -20.96
C ILE A 15 -11.46 12.98 -19.74
N ARG A 16 -11.30 11.66 -19.63
CA ARG A 16 -11.83 10.89 -18.48
C ARG A 16 -11.20 11.35 -17.17
N LEU A 17 -9.88 11.48 -17.13
CA LEU A 17 -9.18 11.91 -15.91
C LEU A 17 -9.53 13.34 -15.51
N GLU A 18 -9.79 14.24 -16.45
CA GLU A 18 -10.23 15.62 -16.14
C GLU A 18 -11.64 15.63 -15.54
N GLN A 19 -12.55 14.76 -16.02
CA GLN A 19 -13.88 14.58 -15.44
C GLN A 19 -13.80 14.07 -13.99
N ASP A 20 -12.95 13.07 -13.74
CA ASP A 20 -12.78 12.47 -12.41
C ASP A 20 -12.01 13.39 -11.44
N LYS A 21 -11.01 14.13 -11.93
CA LYS A 21 -10.24 15.10 -11.13
C LYS A 21 -11.12 16.20 -10.57
N GLY A 22 -12.13 16.63 -11.33
CA GLY A 22 -12.96 17.77 -11.00
C GLY A 22 -12.12 19.01 -10.68
N LYS A 23 -12.27 19.55 -9.46
CA LYS A 23 -11.60 20.79 -9.01
C LYS A 23 -10.18 20.59 -8.47
N GLN A 24 -9.67 19.35 -8.40
CA GLN A 24 -8.34 19.09 -7.86
C GLN A 24 -7.22 19.53 -8.82
N GLU A 25 -6.04 19.77 -8.25
CA GLU A 25 -4.81 19.97 -9.00
C GLU A 25 -4.30 18.65 -9.58
N TRP A 26 -3.77 18.69 -10.81
CA TRP A 26 -3.32 17.49 -11.53
C TRP A 26 -2.28 16.67 -10.75
N GLY A 27 -1.32 17.34 -10.10
CA GLY A 27 -0.28 16.66 -9.33
C GLY A 27 -0.83 15.90 -8.12
N GLU A 28 -1.79 16.49 -7.42
CA GLU A 28 -2.44 15.88 -6.25
C GLU A 28 -3.32 14.70 -6.67
N PHE A 29 -4.13 14.90 -7.72
CA PHE A 29 -5.01 13.87 -8.25
C PHE A 29 -4.25 12.61 -8.71
N ILE A 30 -3.17 12.78 -9.48
CA ILE A 30 -2.35 11.65 -9.95
C ILE A 30 -1.69 10.93 -8.77
N LEU A 31 -1.20 11.68 -7.77
CA LEU A 31 -0.57 11.08 -6.59
C LEU A 31 -1.58 10.28 -5.75
N ASN A 32 -2.80 10.80 -5.58
CA ASN A 32 -3.87 10.12 -4.88
C ASN A 32 -4.27 8.83 -5.61
N LEU A 33 -4.47 8.91 -6.94
CA LEU A 33 -4.79 7.74 -7.77
C LEU A 33 -3.73 6.64 -7.64
N TYR A 34 -2.44 7.00 -7.68
CA TYR A 34 -1.35 6.05 -7.46
C TYR A 34 -1.38 5.45 -6.05
N THR A 35 -1.59 6.30 -5.03
CA THR A 35 -1.58 5.89 -3.62
C THR A 35 -2.71 4.93 -3.30
N GLU A 36 -3.93 5.19 -3.80
CA GLU A 36 -5.08 4.30 -3.61
C GLU A 36 -4.82 2.91 -4.20
N VAL A 37 -4.27 2.84 -5.40
CA VAL A 37 -3.92 1.55 -6.03
C VAL A 37 -2.89 0.79 -5.19
N GLN A 38 -1.90 1.48 -4.63
CA GLN A 38 -0.92 0.85 -3.74
C GLN A 38 -1.56 0.34 -2.45
N GLN A 39 -2.43 1.14 -1.82
CA GLN A 39 -3.14 0.73 -0.61
C GLN A 39 -4.02 -0.50 -0.85
N LEU A 40 -4.74 -0.54 -1.99
CA LEU A 40 -5.56 -1.70 -2.36
C LEU A 40 -4.72 -2.96 -2.58
N LYS A 41 -3.55 -2.84 -3.22
CA LYS A 41 -2.62 -3.97 -3.39
C LYS A 41 -2.11 -4.47 -2.04
N THR A 42 -1.69 -3.56 -1.16
CA THR A 42 -1.22 -3.89 0.18
C THR A 42 -2.31 -4.56 1.00
N LYS A 43 -3.53 -4.01 1.00
CA LYS A 43 -4.68 -4.59 1.70
C LYS A 43 -4.97 -6.02 1.22
N LYS A 44 -4.99 -6.25 -0.09
CA LYS A 44 -5.17 -7.61 -0.66
C LYS A 44 -4.06 -8.58 -0.23
N ALA A 45 -2.82 -8.12 -0.17
CA ALA A 45 -1.71 -8.94 0.30
C ALA A 45 -1.87 -9.29 1.79
N PHE A 46 -2.24 -8.33 2.63
CA PHE A 46 -2.54 -8.56 4.05
C PHE A 46 -3.72 -9.49 4.26
N GLU A 47 -4.82 -9.32 3.51
CA GLU A 47 -5.97 -10.22 3.58
C GLU A 47 -5.58 -11.65 3.19
N LYS A 48 -4.71 -11.81 2.19
CA LYS A 48 -4.19 -13.12 1.82
C LYS A 48 -3.35 -13.74 2.93
N LEU A 49 -2.48 -12.97 3.57
CA LEU A 49 -1.69 -13.43 4.72
C LEU A 49 -2.59 -13.82 5.90
N ALA A 50 -3.57 -12.97 6.23
CA ALA A 50 -4.52 -13.23 7.32
C ALA A 50 -5.37 -14.49 7.07
N LYS A 51 -5.72 -14.79 5.82
CA LYS A 51 -6.43 -16.03 5.46
C LYS A 51 -5.56 -17.29 5.53
N THR A 52 -4.25 -17.15 5.34
CA THR A 52 -3.30 -18.28 5.40
C THR A 52 -2.91 -18.61 6.84
N LEU A 53 -2.87 -17.63 7.73
CA LEU A 53 -2.50 -17.84 9.13
C LEU A 53 -3.68 -18.43 9.92
N THR A 54 -3.51 -19.64 10.42
CA THR A 54 -4.46 -20.27 11.34
C THR A 54 -4.23 -19.78 12.77
N GLU A 55 -5.21 -19.98 13.65
CA GLU A 55 -5.10 -19.62 15.07
C GLU A 55 -3.95 -20.36 15.78
N GLU A 56 -3.60 -21.55 15.27
CA GLU A 56 -2.44 -22.34 15.69
C GLU A 56 -1.11 -21.72 15.25
N ASP A 57 -1.03 -21.15 14.04
CA ASP A 57 0.17 -20.44 13.57
C ASP A 57 0.46 -19.21 14.45
N LEU A 58 -0.58 -18.45 14.81
CA LEU A 58 -0.47 -17.28 15.69
C LEU A 58 -0.02 -17.67 17.11
N LYS A 59 -0.54 -18.76 17.66
CA LYS A 59 -0.09 -19.31 18.96
C LYS A 59 1.37 -19.76 18.90
N THR A 60 1.79 -20.36 17.78
CA THR A 60 3.15 -20.85 17.59
C THR A 60 4.15 -19.69 17.48
N MET A 61 3.81 -18.61 16.74
CA MET A 61 4.61 -17.39 16.66
C MET A 61 4.75 -16.66 18.00
N THR A 62 3.68 -16.67 18.81
CA THR A 62 3.72 -16.08 20.17
C THR A 62 4.63 -16.87 21.08
N LYS A 63 4.53 -18.21 21.04
CA LYS A 63 5.36 -19.11 21.84
C LYS A 63 6.83 -19.02 21.44
N SER A 64 7.13 -18.99 20.14
CA SER A 64 8.50 -18.85 19.64
C SER A 64 9.10 -17.49 19.97
N SER A 65 8.34 -16.40 19.87
CA SER A 65 8.80 -15.06 20.27
C SER A 65 9.14 -14.95 21.75
N LYS A 66 8.34 -15.60 22.62
CA LYS A 66 8.59 -15.65 24.06
C LYS A 66 9.85 -16.46 24.38
N GLN A 67 9.99 -17.63 23.77
CA GLN A 67 11.19 -18.47 23.90
C GLN A 67 12.45 -17.80 23.35
N PHE A 68 12.33 -17.02 22.28
CA PHE A 68 13.44 -16.26 21.73
C PHE A 68 13.91 -15.18 22.71
N ARG A 69 12.98 -14.38 23.28
CA ARG A 69 13.32 -13.35 24.28
C ARG A 69 13.91 -13.93 25.56
N GLU A 70 13.41 -15.07 26.03
CA GLU A 70 13.95 -15.77 27.20
C GLU A 70 15.36 -16.34 26.95
N LYS A 71 15.69 -16.69 25.70
CA LYS A 71 17.02 -17.18 25.31
C LYS A 71 17.97 -16.08 24.87
N PHE A 72 17.46 -14.87 24.61
CA PHE A 72 18.24 -13.69 24.27
C PHE A 72 18.70 -13.00 25.56
N GLU A 73 19.45 -13.73 26.39
CA GLU A 73 20.30 -13.12 27.40
C GLU A 73 21.38 -12.33 26.65
N LEU A 74 21.32 -11.01 26.76
CA LEU A 74 22.35 -10.09 26.26
C LEU A 74 23.68 -10.44 26.95
N ARG A 75 24.61 -11.02 26.19
CA ARG A 75 26.05 -11.00 26.53
C ARG A 75 26.68 -9.69 26.07
#